data_AF-A0A0F9J333-F1
#
_entry.id   AF-A0A0F9J333-F1
#
_cell.length_a   1.000
_cell.length_b   1.000
_cell.length_c   1.000
_cell.angle_alpha   90.00
_cell.angle_beta   90.00
_cell.angle_gamma   90.00
#
_symmetry.space_group_name_H-M   'P 1'
#
loop_
_entity.id
_entity.type
_entity.pdbx_description
1 polymer ?
#
loop_
_entity_poly.entity_id
_entity_poly.type
_entity_poly.pdbx_seq_one_letter_code
_entity_poly.pdbx_strand_id
1 'polypeptide(L)' 'HTEALIAPAFAVRSRCRKANQRGIIETPIEVEKSLPQERSIQKAAEKFMEMVHDYLYYYPDHWVLGESKTAKKKESS' A
#
# COMPACT_ATOMS: atom_id res chain seq x y z
N HIS A 1 19.58 13.33 7.52
CA HIS A 1 18.52 12.80 6.64
C HIS A 1 18.84 11.36 6.31
N THR A 2 17.90 10.44 6.45
CA THR A 2 18.10 9.03 6.08
C THR A 2 17.93 8.90 4.56
N GLU A 3 18.90 8.31 3.87
CA GLU A 3 18.83 8.02 2.42
C GLU A 3 18.04 6.72 2.15
N ALA A 4 17.00 6.49 2.94
CA ALA A 4 16.24 5.25 2.89
C ALA A 4 15.36 5.20 1.64
N LEU A 5 15.36 4.03 1.00
CA LEU A 5 14.47 3.73 -0.12
C LEU A 5 13.08 3.32 0.39
N ILE A 6 12.04 3.72 -0.34
CA ILE A 6 10.65 3.34 -0.05
C ILE A 6 10.24 2.28 -1.08
N ALA A 7 10.27 1.00 -0.71
CA ALA A 7 9.86 -0.09 -1.59
C ALA A 7 8.49 -0.64 -1.16
N PRO A 8 7.44 -0.50 -1.97
CA PRO A 8 6.15 -1.14 -1.71
C PRO A 8 6.30 -2.67 -1.73
N ALA A 9 5.60 -3.34 -0.82
CA ALA A 9 5.61 -4.80 -0.76
C ALA A 9 4.21 -5.34 -0.50
N PHE A 10 3.88 -6.43 -1.20
CA PHE A 10 2.58 -7.08 -1.14
C PHE A 10 2.75 -8.57 -0.85
N ALA A 11 1.79 -9.13 -0.12
CA ALA A 11 1.73 -10.54 0.21
C ALA A 11 0.40 -11.11 -0.28
N VAL A 12 0.46 -12.02 -1.24
CA VAL A 12 -0.74 -12.62 -1.83
C VAL A 12 -0.74 -14.12 -1.54
N ARG A 13 -1.84 -14.63 -0.96
CA ARG A 13 -2.02 -16.07 -0.75
C ARG A 13 -2.35 -16.76 -2.09
N SER A 14 -1.63 -17.82 -2.44
CA SER A 14 -1.97 -18.62 -3.63
C SER A 14 -3.27 -19.40 -3.44
N ARG A 15 -4.11 -19.45 -4.48
CA ARG A 15 -5.37 -20.22 -4.50
C ARG A 15 -5.16 -21.75 -4.56
N CYS A 16 -3.97 -22.22 -4.96
CA CYS A 16 -3.70 -23.64 -5.14
C CYS A 16 -3.29 -24.32 -3.82
N ARG A 17 -4.23 -25.01 -3.16
CA ARG A 17 -4.22 -26.10 -2.12
C ARG A 17 -3.00 -26.39 -1.21
N LYS A 18 -1.87 -25.73 -1.30
CA LYS A 18 -0.77 -25.73 -0.32
C LYS A 18 -0.51 -24.27 0.02
N ALA A 19 -0.37 -23.98 1.31
CA ALA A 19 -0.29 -22.63 1.88
C ALA A 19 0.97 -21.85 1.45
N ASN A 20 1.08 -21.55 0.15
CA ASN A 20 2.19 -20.81 -0.41
C ASN A 20 1.76 -19.35 -0.56
N GLN A 21 2.34 -18.50 0.27
CA GLN A 21 2.26 -17.05 0.13
C GLN A 21 3.29 -16.61 -0.90
N ARG A 22 2.87 -15.75 -1.84
CA ARG A 22 3.78 -15.05 -2.75
C ARG A 22 4.05 -13.66 -2.17
N GLY A 23 5.31 -13.41 -1.81
CA GLY A 23 5.79 -12.05 -1.55
C GLY A 23 6.14 -11.37 -2.86
N ILE A 24 5.74 -10.11 -3.01
CA ILE A 24 6.06 -9.26 -4.15
C ILE A 24 6.68 -7.98 -3.60
N ILE A 25 7.87 -7.64 -4.07
CA ILE A 25 8.58 -6.41 -3.72
C ILE A 25 8.65 -5.59 -4.99
N GLU A 26 8.05 -4.41 -4.96
CA GLU A 26 8.05 -3.50 -6.09
C GLU A 26 9.32 -2.68 -6.17
N THR A 27 9.53 -2.07 -7.34
CA THR A 27 10.61 -1.10 -7.52
C THR A 27 10.43 0.05 -6.52
N PRO A 28 11.51 0.51 -5.86
CA PRO A 28 11.43 1.62 -4.93
C PRO A 28 10.82 2.88 -5.57
N ILE A 29 9.95 3.56 -4.82
CA ILE A 29 9.38 4.84 -5.19
C ILE A 29 10.47 5.90 -5.12
N GLU A 30 10.76 6.53 -6.26
CA GLU A 30 11.67 7.66 -6.31
C GLU A 30 11.07 8.89 -5.64
N VAL A 31 11.82 9.41 -4.66
CA VAL A 31 11.52 10.62 -3.91
C VAL A 31 12.25 11.79 -4.56
N GLU A 32 11.47 12.76 -5.08
CA GLU A 32 12.00 13.95 -5.75
C GLU A 32 12.64 14.93 -4.76
N LYS A 33 13.94 14.74 -4.47
CA LYS A 33 14.71 15.56 -3.53
C LYS A 33 14.83 17.05 -3.94
N SER A 34 14.54 17.38 -5.20
CA SER A 34 14.52 18.76 -5.71
C SER A 34 13.29 19.56 -5.28
N LEU A 35 12.25 18.90 -4.77
CA LEU A 35 11.03 19.55 -4.31
C LEU A 35 11.06 19.84 -2.80
N PRO A 36 10.25 20.80 -2.32
CA PRO A 36 9.95 20.91 -0.89
C PRO A 36 9.50 19.57 -0.33
N GLN A 37 9.97 19.24 0.87
CA GLN A 37 9.78 17.92 1.49
C GLN A 37 8.32 17.45 1.47
N GLU A 38 7.38 18.33 1.86
CA GLU A 38 5.94 18.02 1.88
C GLU A 38 5.42 17.60 0.50
N ARG A 39 5.80 18.35 -0.55
CA ARG A 39 5.40 18.04 -1.94
C ARG A 39 6.05 16.76 -2.45
N SER A 40 7.30 16.50 -2.05
CA SER A 40 7.99 15.24 -2.40
C SER A 40 7.32 14.04 -1.73
N ILE A 41 6.87 14.17 -0.48
CA ILE A 41 6.14 13.13 0.24
C ILE A 41 4.78 12.90 -0.42
N GLN A 42 4.06 13.97 -0.76
CA GLN A 42 2.77 13.89 -1.43
C GLN A 42 2.88 13.11 -2.75
N LYS A 43 3.85 13.46 -3.60
CA LYS A 43 4.09 12.74 -4.87
C LYS A 43 4.43 11.26 -4.66
N ALA A 44 5.24 10.95 -3.64
CA ALA A 44 5.57 9.56 -3.32
C ALA A 44 4.33 8.77 -2.86
N ALA A 45 3.45 9.41 -2.07
CA ALA A 45 2.19 8.84 -1.65
C ALA A 45 1.23 8.62 -2.82
N GLU A 46 1.15 9.55 -3.78
CA GLU A 46 0.36 9.41 -5.00
C GLU A 46 0.82 8.20 -5.83
N LYS A 47 2.14 8.05 -6.07
CA LYS A 47 2.71 6.87 -6.76
C LYS A 47 2.42 5.57 -6.02
N PHE A 48 2.48 5.59 -4.68
CA PHE A 48 2.12 4.43 -3.87
C PHE A 48 0.64 4.06 -4.04
N MET A 49 -0.25 5.05 -4.03
CA MET A 49 -1.68 4.83 -4.19
C MET A 49 -2.02 4.27 -5.57
N GLU A 50 -1.37 4.73 -6.63
CA GLU A 50 -1.52 4.17 -7.99
C GLU A 50 -1.20 2.66 -8.00
N MET A 51 -0.06 2.26 -7.41
CA MET A 51 0.26 0.83 -7.25
C MET A 51 -0.78 0.08 -6.43
N VAL A 52 -1.24 0.64 -5.31
CA VAL A 52 -2.29 0.02 -4.49
C VAL A 52 -3.57 -0.21 -5.30
N HIS A 53 -3.96 0.75 -6.16
CA HIS A 53 -5.11 0.62 -7.06
C HIS A 53 -4.94 -0.54 -8.04
N ASP A 54 -3.75 -0.71 -8.63
CA ASP A 54 -3.46 -1.84 -9.51
C ASP A 54 -3.59 -3.18 -8.76
N TYR A 55 -3.00 -3.29 -7.56
CA TYR A 55 -3.09 -4.52 -6.76
C TYR A 55 -4.51 -4.79 -6.23
N LEU A 56 -5.30 -3.76 -5.95
CA LEU A 56 -6.74 -3.88 -5.68
C LEU A 56 -7.49 -4.47 -6.88
N TYR A 57 -7.16 -4.01 -8.08
CA TYR A 57 -7.74 -4.51 -9.32
C TYR A 57 -7.34 -5.97 -9.62
N TYR A 58 -6.06 -6.33 -9.46
CA TYR A 58 -5.56 -7.68 -9.77
C TYR A 58 -5.89 -8.73 -8.70
N TYR A 59 -6.00 -8.33 -7.43
CA TYR A 59 -6.23 -9.26 -6.31
C TYR A 59 -7.43 -8.86 -5.43
N PRO A 60 -8.61 -8.58 -6.01
CA PRO A 60 -9.73 -7.95 -5.28
C PRO A 60 -10.15 -8.73 -4.03
N ASP A 61 -10.15 -10.07 -4.09
CA ASP A 61 -10.57 -10.93 -2.97
C ASP A 61 -9.51 -11.11 -1.87
N HIS A 62 -8.31 -10.54 -2.03
CA HIS A 62 -7.18 -10.74 -1.10
C HIS A 62 -6.98 -9.56 -0.15
N TRP A 63 -7.79 -8.50 -0.31
CA TRP A 63 -7.70 -7.31 0.51
C TRP A 63 -8.61 -7.41 1.73
N VAL A 64 -8.03 -7.25 2.91
CA VAL A 64 -8.78 -7.03 4.14
C VAL A 64 -8.97 -5.52 4.30
N LEU A 65 -10.01 -5.00 3.66
CA LEU A 65 -10.44 -3.61 3.85
C LEU A 65 -11.13 -3.54 5.21
N GLY A 66 -10.41 -3.06 6.23
CA GLY A 66 -10.98 -2.85 7.55
C GLY A 66 -12.16 -1.86 7.52
N GLU A 67 -13.05 -1.95 8.50
CA GLU A 67 -14.09 -0.94 8.69
C GLU A 67 -13.46 0.45 8.85
N SER A 68 -14.13 1.48 8.34
CA SER A 68 -13.68 2.86 8.55
C SER A 68 -13.57 3.13 10.05
N LYS A 69 -12.47 3.78 10.48
CA LYS A 69 -12.30 4.19 11.89
C LYS A 69 -13.43 5.09 12.42
N THR A 70 -14.29 5.60 11.53
CA THR A 70 -15.50 6.39 11.84
C THR A 70 -16.74 5.56 12.17
N ALA A 71 -16.78 4.25 11.84
CA ALA A 71 -17.95 3.40 12.07
C ALA A 71 -18.18 3.07 13.57
N LYS A 72 -17.12 3.14 14.41
CA LYS A 72 -17.20 2.76 15.83
C LYS A 72 -17.78 3.82 16.78
N LYS A 73 -18.27 4.97 16.29
CA LYS A 73 -18.76 6.05 17.17
C LYS A 73 -20.29 6.08 17.35
N LYS A 74 -21.03 5.05 16.91
CA LYS A 74 -22.51 5.01 16.99
C LYS A 74 -23.12 3.88 17.82
N GLU A 75 -22.37 3.26 18.73
CA GLU A 75 -22.94 2.33 19.72
C GLU A 75 -22.41 2.66 21.11
N SER A 76 -22.81 3.84 21.61
CA SER A 76 -22.76 4.21 23.03
C SER A 76 -23.68 5.43 23.19
N SER A 77 -24.99 5.20 23.18
CA SER A 77 -26.01 6.16 23.61
C SER A 77 -27.09 5.38 24.34
#